data_AF-A0A0E0P482-F1
#
_entry.id   AF-A0A0E0P482-F1
#
_cell.length_a   1.000
_cell.length_b   1.000
_cell.length_c   1.000
_cell.angle_alpha   90.00
_cell.angle_beta   90.00
_cell.angle_gamma   90.00
#
_symmetry.space_group_name_H-M   'P 1'
#
loop_
_entity.id
_entity.type
_entity.pdbx_description
1 polymer ?
#
loop_
_entity_poly.entity_id
_entity_poly.type
_entity_poly.pdbx_seq_one_letter_code
_entity_poly.pdbx_strand_id
1 'polypeptide(L)'
;MDGLVEEINENDLVVNCTSGKKVTINVGSAYPKDTESPRGGVEDMTRLAYLHEPGVLQNLKSRYALNEIYTYTGNILIAVNPFQRLPHLYNNHMMGIYKGAEFGELGPHPFAIADRSYRLMINNRISQAILVSGESGAGKTESTKMLMQYLAFMGGKAQAEGRSVQQQILESNPVLEAFGNAKTVRNNNSSRFGKFVEIQFDDNGKISGAAIRTYLLERSRVCQISDPERNYHCFYMLCAAPSEDCKKYKLGEAKTFHYLNQSNCIELDGLDDSKEYTDTRRAMSIVGISSDEQDAIFRVVAAILHLGNVEFAEGSEADSSMPKDEKSQFHLRTAAELFMCDEKGLEESLCKRVMATRGESITKNLDPRAAALSRDALSRIVYSRLFDWLVNKINSSIGQDPDSKILIGVLDIYGFESFKTNRLFNHFNFEFSNQHIFH
;
A
#
# COMPACT_ATOMS: atom_id res chain seq x y z
N MET A 1 8.18 3.58 34.66
CA MET A 1 8.72 4.55 35.65
C MET A 1 10.12 4.07 35.95
N ASP A 2 11.11 4.93 35.74
CA ASP A 2 12.51 4.62 36.04
C ASP A 2 12.85 5.09 37.46
N GLY A 3 13.79 4.43 38.12
CA GLY A 3 14.22 4.80 39.47
C GLY A 3 15.47 4.05 39.93
N LEU A 4 16.00 4.49 41.06
CA LEU A 4 17.11 3.83 41.73
C LEU A 4 16.56 2.87 42.79
N VAL A 5 17.10 1.66 42.83
CA VAL A 5 16.80 0.70 43.90
C VAL A 5 17.53 1.17 45.14
N GLU A 6 16.78 1.47 46.21
CA GLU A 6 17.34 1.89 47.51
C GLU A 6 17.44 0.72 48.48
N GLU A 7 16.44 -0.18 48.48
CA GLU A 7 16.40 -1.35 49.36
C GLU A 7 15.92 -2.58 48.58
N ILE A 8 16.52 -3.72 48.91
CA ILE A 8 16.17 -5.04 48.37
C ILE A 8 15.71 -5.90 49.55
N ASN A 9 14.41 -6.21 49.58
CA ASN A 9 13.80 -7.18 50.48
C ASN A 9 13.55 -8.47 49.70
N GLU A 10 13.38 -9.62 50.37
CA GLU A 10 13.37 -10.96 49.75
C GLU A 10 12.64 -11.04 48.40
N ASN A 11 11.40 -10.53 48.32
CA ASN A 11 10.60 -10.51 47.11
C ASN A 11 10.31 -9.11 46.57
N ASP A 12 10.72 -8.04 47.27
CA ASP A 12 10.29 -6.67 46.99
C ASP A 12 11.46 -5.69 46.89
N LEU A 13 11.38 -4.77 45.93
CA LEU A 13 12.31 -3.68 45.72
C LEU A 13 11.66 -2.37 46.15
N VAL A 14 12.35 -1.59 46.98
CA VAL A 14 12.00 -0.20 47.24
C VAL A 14 12.75 0.67 46.23
N VAL A 15 12.00 1.23 45.28
CA VAL A 15 12.52 2.03 44.17
C VAL A 15 12.17 3.49 44.40
N ASN A 16 13.18 4.34 44.40
CA ASN A 16 13.00 5.79 44.34
C ASN A 16 12.90 6.22 42.88
N CYS A 17 11.68 6.51 42.42
CA CYS A 17 11.43 6.90 41.05
C CYS A 17 12.02 8.27 40.74
N THR A 18 12.35 8.51 39.47
CA THR A 18 12.81 9.84 38.99
C THR A 18 11.78 10.96 39.20
N SER A 19 10.52 10.64 39.48
CA SER A 19 9.48 11.59 39.89
C SER A 19 9.56 12.01 41.37
N GLY A 20 10.51 11.47 42.14
CA GLY A 20 10.66 11.69 43.58
C GLY A 20 9.72 10.85 44.45
N LYS A 21 8.92 9.97 43.86
CA LYS A 21 8.03 9.05 44.57
C LYS A 21 8.75 7.73 44.87
N LYS A 22 8.70 7.28 46.12
CA LYS A 22 9.12 5.92 46.48
C LYS A 22 7.99 4.93 46.20
N VAL A 23 8.33 3.81 45.56
CA VAL A 23 7.39 2.74 45.21
C VAL A 23 8.01 1.41 45.57
N THR A 24 7.22 0.54 46.19
CA THR A 24 7.61 -0.86 46.44
C THR A 24 7.06 -1.73 45.31
N ILE A 25 7.91 -2.50 44.64
CA ILE A 25 7.53 -3.39 43.54
C ILE A 25 8.09 -4.79 43.76
N ASN A 26 7.40 -5.82 43.30
CA ASN A 26 7.94 -7.16 43.31
C ASN A 26 9.15 -7.28 42.37
N VAL A 27 10.18 -8.02 42.77
CA VAL A 27 11.40 -8.26 41.97
C VAL A 27 11.08 -8.82 40.59
N GLY A 28 10.10 -9.73 40.48
CA GLY A 28 9.70 -10.35 39.20
C GLY A 28 9.00 -9.41 38.22
N SER A 29 8.52 -8.25 38.70
CA SER A 29 7.89 -7.21 37.88
C SER A 29 8.84 -6.05 37.56
N ALA A 30 10.09 -6.12 38.01
CA ALA A 30 11.10 -5.10 37.81
C ALA A 30 11.95 -5.41 36.58
N TYR A 31 12.23 -4.37 35.78
CA TYR A 31 13.13 -4.47 34.63
C TYR A 31 14.47 -3.81 34.98
N PRO A 32 15.59 -4.56 34.98
CA PRO A 32 16.90 -4.02 35.32
C PRO A 32 17.38 -3.03 34.26
N LYS A 33 18.02 -1.95 34.69
CA LYS A 33 18.60 -0.96 33.77
C LYS A 33 20.09 -1.17 33.63
N ASP A 34 20.57 -1.30 32.40
CA ASP A 34 21.99 -1.34 32.10
C ASP A 34 22.61 0.05 32.31
N THR A 35 23.50 0.19 33.29
CA THR A 35 24.21 1.45 33.58
C THR A 35 25.48 1.64 32.75
N GLU A 36 25.95 0.59 32.08
CA GLU A 36 27.16 0.62 31.24
C GLU A 36 26.81 0.86 29.76
N SER A 37 25.53 0.82 29.40
CA SER A 37 25.06 1.10 28.06
C SER A 37 25.51 2.50 27.57
N PRO A 38 26.05 2.61 26.34
CA PRO A 38 26.47 3.89 25.78
C PRO A 38 25.35 4.93 25.81
N ARG A 39 25.67 6.19 26.13
CA ARG A 39 24.68 7.28 26.18
C ARG A 39 23.93 7.47 24.85
N GLY A 40 24.58 7.19 23.71
CA GLY A 40 23.99 7.24 22.38
C GLY A 40 23.20 5.98 21.97
N GLY A 41 23.10 4.98 22.85
CA GLY A 41 22.54 3.67 22.52
C GLY A 41 23.52 2.76 21.77
N VAL A 42 23.11 1.50 21.59
CA VAL A 42 23.84 0.48 20.84
C VAL A 42 23.27 0.33 19.43
N GLU A 43 24.15 0.10 18.47
CA GLU A 43 23.79 -0.09 17.06
C GLU A 43 23.09 -1.42 16.79
N ASP A 44 23.38 -2.46 17.57
CA ASP A 44 22.71 -3.76 17.54
C ASP A 44 22.19 -4.11 18.94
N MET A 45 20.88 -4.29 19.04
CA MET A 45 20.20 -4.57 20.30
C MET A 45 20.48 -5.97 20.86
N THR A 46 21.10 -6.88 20.08
CA THR A 46 21.62 -8.14 20.62
C THR A 46 22.75 -7.93 21.63
N ARG A 47 23.36 -6.73 21.66
CA ARG A 47 24.42 -6.34 22.60
C ARG A 47 23.88 -5.77 23.93
N LEU A 48 22.56 -5.61 24.08
CA LEU A 48 21.97 -5.16 25.34
C LEU A 48 22.16 -6.23 26.41
N ALA A 49 22.62 -5.84 27.61
CA ALA A 49 22.76 -6.75 28.74
C ALA A 49 21.41 -7.36 29.16
N TYR A 50 20.33 -6.59 29.04
CA TYR A 50 18.97 -7.00 29.38
C TYR A 50 18.02 -6.72 28.22
N LEU A 51 17.46 -7.78 27.64
CA LEU A 51 16.51 -7.70 26.52
C LEU A 51 15.06 -7.73 27.05
N HIS A 52 14.55 -6.55 27.41
CA HIS A 52 13.15 -6.34 27.76
C HIS A 52 12.60 -5.09 27.05
N GLU A 53 11.28 -4.99 26.96
CA GLU A 53 10.59 -3.92 26.23
C GLU A 53 11.05 -2.49 26.63
N PRO A 54 11.18 -2.14 27.94
CA PRO A 54 11.70 -0.83 28.33
C PRO A 54 13.13 -0.54 27.84
N GLY A 55 14.01 -1.54 27.80
CA GLY A 55 15.41 -1.39 27.41
C GLY A 55 15.54 -1.16 25.90
N VAL A 56 14.78 -1.93 25.12
CA VAL A 56 14.64 -1.75 23.68
C VAL A 56 14.11 -0.34 23.36
N LEU A 57 13.03 0.08 24.01
CA LEU A 57 12.44 1.39 23.79
C LEU A 57 13.40 2.53 24.17
N GLN A 58 14.12 2.38 25.29
CA GLN A 58 15.10 3.37 25.71
C GLN A 58 16.27 3.48 24.72
N ASN A 59 16.75 2.35 24.18
CA ASN A 59 17.80 2.35 23.16
C ASN A 59 17.36 3.09 21.88
N LEU A 60 16.18 2.75 21.36
CA LEU A 60 15.60 3.40 20.19
C LEU A 60 15.40 4.91 20.44
N LYS A 61 14.92 5.29 21.63
CA LYS A 61 14.75 6.69 22.02
C LYS A 61 16.08 7.45 22.05
N SER A 62 17.13 6.86 22.64
CA SER A 62 18.45 7.49 22.71
C SER A 62 19.07 7.70 21.33
N ARG A 63 18.98 6.71 20.45
CA ARG A 63 19.46 6.81 19.06
C ARG A 63 18.65 7.83 18.25
N TYR A 64 17.33 7.77 18.35
CA TYR A 64 16.44 8.71 17.66
C TYR A 64 16.72 10.18 18.05
N ALA A 65 17.04 10.45 19.33
CA ALA A 65 17.41 11.78 19.81
C ALA A 65 18.70 12.33 19.16
N LEU A 66 19.54 11.46 18.59
CA LEU A 66 20.76 11.82 17.85
C LEU A 66 20.55 11.80 16.32
N ASN A 67 19.31 11.66 15.85
CA ASN A 67 18.94 11.44 14.44
C ASN A 67 19.46 10.11 13.85
N GLU A 68 19.83 9.16 14.71
CA GLU A 68 20.21 7.81 14.33
C GLU A 68 18.96 6.93 14.23
N ILE A 69 18.31 6.93 13.06
CA ILE A 69 16.98 6.33 12.88
C ILE A 69 16.98 4.82 12.62
N TYR A 70 18.14 4.25 12.35
CA TYR A 70 18.31 2.83 12.02
C TYR A 70 18.99 2.11 13.18
N THR A 71 18.51 0.91 13.51
CA THR A 71 19.09 0.07 14.58
C THR A 71 18.96 -1.40 14.21
N TYR A 72 20.00 -2.21 14.40
CA TYR A 72 19.92 -3.65 14.20
C TYR A 72 19.26 -4.35 15.39
N THR A 73 18.61 -5.47 15.11
CA THR A 73 18.29 -6.52 16.06
C THR A 73 18.64 -7.86 15.41
N GLY A 74 19.91 -8.25 15.57
CA GLY A 74 20.47 -9.40 14.86
C GLY A 74 20.43 -9.21 13.34
N ASN A 75 19.65 -10.04 12.64
CA ASN A 75 19.52 -9.96 11.18
C ASN A 75 18.43 -8.99 10.69
N ILE A 76 17.68 -8.37 11.61
CA ILE A 76 16.58 -7.46 11.28
C ILE A 76 17.05 -6.02 11.45
N LEU A 77 16.63 -5.14 10.53
CA LEU A 77 16.84 -3.69 10.63
C LEU A 77 15.55 -3.03 11.10
N ILE A 78 15.63 -2.28 12.20
CA ILE A 78 14.55 -1.42 12.69
C ILE A 78 14.79 -0.01 12.16
N ALA A 79 13.74 0.58 11.59
CA ALA A 79 13.72 1.96 11.12
C ALA A 79 12.64 2.75 11.87
N VAL A 80 13.02 3.88 12.46
CA VAL A 80 12.08 4.80 13.14
C VAL A 80 11.89 6.04 12.27
N ASN A 81 10.66 6.32 11.85
CA ASN A 81 10.37 7.44 10.94
C ASN A 81 10.77 8.79 11.58
N PRO A 82 11.71 9.55 11.00
CA PRO A 82 12.15 10.84 11.54
C PRO A 82 11.14 11.98 11.38
N PHE A 83 10.15 11.86 10.49
CA PHE A 83 9.28 12.97 10.05
C PHE A 83 10.03 14.22 9.55
N GLN A 84 11.30 14.07 9.20
CA GLN A 84 12.16 15.10 8.62
C GLN A 84 13.08 14.49 7.57
N ARG A 85 13.61 15.33 6.67
CA ARG A 85 14.56 14.87 5.67
C ARG A 85 15.95 14.74 6.29
N LEU A 86 16.61 13.61 6.07
CA LEU A 86 18.00 13.36 6.46
C LEU A 86 18.85 13.01 5.22
N PRO A 87 19.18 13.98 4.34
CA PRO A 87 19.80 13.69 3.04
C PRO A 87 21.21 13.11 3.12
N HIS A 88 21.92 13.36 4.22
CA HIS A 88 23.29 12.89 4.43
C HIS A 88 23.40 11.36 4.53
N LEU A 89 22.30 10.67 4.84
CA LEU A 89 22.26 9.21 4.95
C LEU A 89 22.20 8.50 3.59
N TYR A 90 21.68 9.17 2.54
CA TYR A 90 21.28 8.49 1.30
C TYR A 90 22.04 8.95 0.05
N ASN A 91 23.21 9.57 0.22
CA ASN A 91 24.01 10.06 -0.90
C ASN A 91 24.82 8.93 -1.58
N ASN A 92 25.32 9.20 -2.79
CA ASN A 92 26.16 8.26 -3.55
C ASN A 92 27.44 7.87 -2.80
N HIS A 93 27.96 8.76 -1.95
CA HIS A 93 29.13 8.48 -1.13
C HIS A 93 28.83 7.39 -0.10
N MET A 94 27.69 7.45 0.58
CA MET A 94 27.23 6.42 1.51
C MET A 94 27.02 5.08 0.81
N MET A 95 26.42 5.08 -0.39
CA MET A 95 26.30 3.84 -1.17
C MET A 95 27.67 3.21 -1.48
N GLY A 96 28.67 4.05 -1.79
CA GLY A 96 30.05 3.62 -1.99
C GLY A 96 30.72 3.04 -0.74
N ILE A 97 30.46 3.62 0.45
CA ILE A 97 30.98 3.09 1.72
C ILE A 97 30.41 1.71 2.02
N TYR A 98 29.10 1.51 1.84
CA TYR A 98 28.44 0.24 2.15
C TYR A 98 28.74 -0.87 1.12
N LYS A 99 29.27 -0.52 -0.07
CA LYS A 99 29.55 -1.47 -1.14
C LYS A 99 30.62 -2.47 -0.72
N GLY A 100 30.21 -3.73 -0.56
CA GLY A 100 31.12 -4.84 -0.23
C GLY A 100 31.57 -4.90 1.23
N ALA A 101 31.06 -4.01 2.10
CA ALA A 101 31.35 -4.07 3.53
C ALA A 101 30.70 -5.32 4.17
N GLU A 102 31.35 -5.93 5.17
CA GLU A 102 30.74 -7.07 5.85
C GLU A 102 29.55 -6.63 6.71
N PHE A 103 28.54 -7.51 6.83
CA PHE A 103 27.35 -7.17 7.62
C PHE A 103 27.73 -7.03 9.10
N GLY A 104 27.44 -5.86 9.68
CA GLY A 104 27.81 -5.54 11.06
C GLY A 104 29.18 -4.88 11.24
N GLU A 105 29.97 -4.75 10.16
CA GLU A 105 31.21 -3.95 10.16
C GLU A 105 30.88 -2.45 10.20
N LEU A 106 29.87 -2.05 9.43
CA LEU A 106 29.34 -0.69 9.39
C LEU A 106 28.04 -0.59 10.20
N GLY A 107 27.73 0.65 10.58
CA GLY A 107 26.51 0.97 11.32
C GLY A 107 25.21 0.58 10.59
N PRO A 108 24.09 0.55 11.30
CA PRO A 108 22.80 0.10 10.80
C PRO A 108 22.27 0.98 9.67
N HIS A 109 21.99 0.36 8.52
CA HIS A 109 21.49 1.08 7.35
C HIS A 109 20.77 0.15 6.35
N PRO A 110 19.75 0.63 5.61
CA PRO A 110 19.10 -0.15 4.56
C PRO A 110 20.08 -0.65 3.49
N PHE A 111 21.12 0.12 3.21
CA PHE A 111 22.16 -0.25 2.24
C PHE A 111 22.94 -1.49 2.66
N ALA A 112 23.17 -1.69 3.97
CA ALA A 112 23.81 -2.91 4.46
C ALA A 112 22.95 -4.16 4.22
N ILE A 113 21.63 -4.03 4.39
CA ILE A 113 20.68 -5.12 4.10
C ILE A 113 20.65 -5.42 2.60
N ALA A 114 20.56 -4.38 1.76
CA ALA A 114 20.56 -4.53 0.31
C ALA A 114 21.87 -5.13 -0.23
N ASP A 115 23.03 -4.67 0.25
CA ASP A 115 24.35 -5.21 -0.12
C ASP A 115 24.48 -6.69 0.28
N ARG A 116 24.09 -7.03 1.52
CA ARG A 116 24.11 -8.41 2.00
C ARG A 116 23.22 -9.31 1.13
N SER A 117 21.99 -8.90 0.84
CA SER A 117 21.08 -9.64 -0.03
C SER A 117 21.67 -9.78 -1.45
N TYR A 118 22.23 -8.71 -2.01
CA TYR A 118 22.86 -8.76 -3.32
C TYR A 118 24.04 -9.73 -3.37
N ARG A 119 24.96 -9.67 -2.42
CA ARG A 119 26.10 -10.60 -2.36
C ARG A 119 25.68 -12.05 -2.13
N LEU A 120 24.70 -12.30 -1.26
CA LEU A 120 24.17 -13.65 -1.06
C LEU A 120 23.54 -14.21 -2.34
N MET A 121 22.81 -13.39 -3.09
CA MET A 121 22.26 -13.77 -4.38
C MET A 121 23.36 -14.14 -5.38
N ILE A 122 24.40 -13.32 -5.51
CA ILE A 122 25.50 -13.56 -6.47
C ILE A 122 26.34 -14.77 -6.07
N ASN A 123 26.69 -14.90 -4.80
CA ASN A 123 27.57 -15.95 -4.31
C ASN A 123 26.88 -17.33 -4.31
N ASN A 124 25.61 -17.37 -3.86
CA ASN A 124 24.88 -18.63 -3.71
C ASN A 124 24.02 -18.97 -4.93
N ARG A 125 23.82 -18.03 -5.86
CA ARG A 125 22.90 -18.16 -7.00
C ARG A 125 21.46 -18.48 -6.58
N ILE A 126 21.03 -17.92 -5.46
CA ILE A 126 19.68 -18.09 -4.88
C ILE A 126 19.01 -16.73 -4.77
N SER A 127 17.78 -16.62 -5.30
CA SER A 127 16.96 -15.42 -5.18
C SER A 127 16.73 -15.01 -3.73
N GLN A 128 16.71 -13.70 -3.47
CA GLN A 128 16.54 -13.14 -2.13
C GLN A 128 15.24 -12.36 -2.04
N ALA A 129 14.75 -12.16 -0.82
CA ALA A 129 13.62 -11.30 -0.54
C ALA A 129 13.93 -10.40 0.66
N ILE A 130 13.55 -9.12 0.56
CA ILE A 130 13.61 -8.15 1.65
C ILE A 130 12.18 -7.76 1.98
N LEU A 131 11.73 -8.12 3.18
CA LEU A 131 10.42 -7.76 3.69
C LEU A 131 10.50 -6.43 4.44
N VAL A 132 9.68 -5.47 4.03
CA VAL A 132 9.53 -4.18 4.71
C VAL A 132 8.16 -4.14 5.38
N SER A 133 8.15 -4.27 6.72
CA SER A 133 6.94 -4.29 7.53
C SER A 133 6.88 -3.10 8.50
N GLY A 134 5.67 -2.76 8.94
CA GLY A 134 5.44 -1.66 9.89
C GLY A 134 4.05 -1.05 9.73
N GLU A 135 3.59 -0.30 10.73
CA GLU A 135 2.27 0.35 10.70
C GLU A 135 2.11 1.35 9.53
N SER A 136 0.87 1.73 9.22
CA SER A 136 0.62 2.79 8.23
C SER A 136 1.30 4.09 8.67
N GLY A 137 2.04 4.74 7.75
CA GLY A 137 2.83 5.94 8.07
C GLY A 137 4.23 5.68 8.68
N ALA A 138 4.63 4.43 8.91
CA ALA A 138 5.95 4.10 9.51
C ALA A 138 7.17 4.36 8.59
N GLY A 139 6.98 4.74 7.33
CA GLY A 139 8.08 4.97 6.38
C GLY A 139 8.52 3.76 5.55
N LYS A 140 7.63 2.76 5.40
CA LYS A 140 7.88 1.55 4.57
C LYS A 140 8.25 1.91 3.14
N THR A 141 7.40 2.70 2.47
CA THR A 141 7.60 3.10 1.07
C THR A 141 8.90 3.86 0.87
N GLU A 142 9.29 4.75 1.79
CA GLU A 142 10.58 5.45 1.72
C GLU A 142 11.76 4.50 1.90
N SER A 143 11.68 3.55 2.84
CA SER A 143 12.70 2.52 3.04
C SER A 143 12.85 1.62 1.80
N THR A 144 11.74 1.23 1.18
CA THR A 144 11.70 0.49 -0.10
C THR A 144 12.39 1.27 -1.22
N LYS A 145 12.16 2.58 -1.33
CA LYS A 145 12.86 3.45 -2.30
C LYS A 145 14.37 3.42 -2.10
N MET A 146 14.85 3.48 -0.85
CA MET A 146 16.29 3.43 -0.54
C MET A 146 16.91 2.07 -0.88
N LEU A 147 16.21 0.97 -0.59
CA LEU A 147 16.64 -0.38 -0.96
C LEU A 147 16.77 -0.51 -2.48
N MET A 148 15.74 -0.08 -3.24
CA MET A 148 15.77 -0.12 -4.70
C MET A 148 16.88 0.74 -5.29
N GLN A 149 17.13 1.93 -4.72
CA GLN A 149 18.22 2.80 -5.16
C GLN A 149 19.59 2.13 -5.01
N TYR A 150 19.81 1.46 -3.89
CA TYR A 150 21.06 0.75 -3.65
C TYR A 150 21.23 -0.46 -4.59
N LEU A 151 20.17 -1.25 -4.78
CA LEU A 151 20.20 -2.39 -5.71
C LEU A 151 20.46 -1.93 -7.16
N ALA A 152 19.89 -0.79 -7.56
CA ALA A 152 20.17 -0.16 -8.85
C ALA A 152 21.62 0.33 -8.99
N PHE A 153 22.20 0.85 -7.90
CA PHE A 153 23.62 1.22 -7.86
C PHE A 153 24.54 0.00 -8.01
N MET A 154 24.19 -1.12 -7.38
CA MET A 154 24.99 -2.36 -7.44
C MET A 154 24.87 -3.09 -8.77
N GLY A 155 23.65 -3.27 -9.28
CA GLY A 155 23.39 -3.99 -10.52
C GLY A 155 23.66 -3.18 -11.80
N GLY A 156 24.05 -1.92 -11.68
CA GLY A 156 24.34 -1.06 -12.84
C GLY A 156 23.09 -0.74 -13.68
N LYS A 157 23.25 0.16 -14.66
CA LYS A 157 22.16 0.55 -15.56
C LYS A 157 22.01 -0.48 -16.69
N ALA A 158 20.81 -1.05 -16.84
CA ALA A 158 20.39 -1.61 -18.12
C ALA A 158 20.37 -0.47 -19.16
N GLN A 159 21.11 -0.61 -20.26
CA GLN A 159 21.16 0.36 -21.36
C GLN A 159 19.90 0.27 -22.25
N ALA A 160 18.72 0.49 -21.68
CA ALA A 160 17.53 0.72 -22.47
C ALA A 160 17.08 2.17 -22.24
N GLU A 161 17.27 3.02 -23.26
CA GLU A 161 16.62 4.34 -23.38
C GLU A 161 16.84 5.37 -22.25
N GLY A 162 18.04 5.39 -21.65
CA GLY A 162 18.49 6.51 -20.79
C GLY A 162 17.83 6.63 -19.40
N ARG A 163 16.72 5.92 -19.13
CA ARG A 163 16.07 5.82 -17.81
C ARG A 163 16.48 4.53 -17.10
N SER A 164 16.78 4.60 -15.80
CA SER A 164 17.08 3.39 -15.02
C SER A 164 15.78 2.64 -14.67
N VAL A 165 15.87 1.32 -14.49
CA VAL A 165 14.75 0.49 -13.98
C VAL A 165 14.17 1.06 -12.69
N GLN A 166 15.03 1.55 -11.78
CA GLN A 166 14.61 2.28 -10.59
C GLN A 166 13.74 3.50 -10.92
N GLN A 167 14.17 4.33 -11.88
CA GLN A 167 13.44 5.53 -12.25
C GLN A 167 12.07 5.18 -12.84
N GLN A 168 11.98 4.15 -13.69
CA GLN A 168 10.70 3.69 -14.22
C GLN A 168 9.76 3.19 -13.13
N ILE A 169 10.27 2.44 -12.15
CA ILE A 169 9.48 1.99 -10.99
C ILE A 169 8.99 3.20 -10.17
N LEU A 170 9.86 4.18 -9.92
CA LEU A 170 9.50 5.39 -9.16
C LEU A 170 8.48 6.26 -9.92
N GLU A 171 8.63 6.39 -11.23
CA GLU A 171 7.71 7.13 -12.12
C GLU A 171 6.34 6.45 -12.22
N SER A 172 6.25 5.13 -11.98
CA SER A 172 4.99 4.39 -11.93
C SER A 172 4.22 4.55 -10.61
N ASN A 173 4.87 4.95 -9.53
CA ASN A 173 4.24 5.05 -8.20
C ASN A 173 3.04 5.99 -8.17
N PRO A 174 3.09 7.23 -8.72
CA PRO A 174 1.92 8.11 -8.72
C PRO A 174 0.68 7.46 -9.33
N VAL A 175 0.85 6.64 -10.38
CA VAL A 175 -0.27 5.90 -10.99
C VAL A 175 -0.81 4.83 -10.05
N LEU A 176 0.07 4.06 -9.40
CA LEU A 176 -0.35 3.04 -8.43
C LEU A 176 -0.99 3.65 -7.18
N GLU A 177 -0.49 4.79 -6.71
CA GLU A 177 -1.03 5.51 -5.54
C GLU A 177 -2.41 6.10 -5.88
N ALA A 178 -2.57 6.69 -7.07
CA ALA A 178 -3.84 7.21 -7.55
C ALA A 178 -4.97 6.18 -7.53
N PHE A 179 -4.69 4.94 -7.95
CA PHE A 179 -5.70 3.87 -8.09
C PHE A 179 -5.68 2.85 -6.95
N GLY A 180 -4.66 2.86 -6.12
CA GLY A 180 -4.44 1.84 -5.09
C GLY A 180 -4.39 2.41 -3.67
N ASN A 181 -4.32 3.73 -3.51
CA ASN A 181 -4.30 4.37 -2.19
C ASN A 181 -5.61 5.10 -1.90
N ALA A 182 -5.89 5.22 -0.61
CA ALA A 182 -7.03 5.97 -0.10
C ALA A 182 -6.71 6.56 1.28
N LYS A 183 -7.49 7.56 1.68
CA LYS A 183 -7.45 8.09 3.04
C LYS A 183 -8.12 7.14 4.02
N THR A 184 -7.40 6.71 5.05
CA THR A 184 -7.91 5.97 6.21
C THR A 184 -7.89 6.83 7.46
N VAL A 185 -8.34 6.30 8.59
CA VAL A 185 -8.30 7.00 9.89
C VAL A 185 -6.87 7.40 10.31
N ARG A 186 -5.85 6.63 9.92
CA ARG A 186 -4.47 6.82 10.36
C ARG A 186 -3.57 7.51 9.34
N ASN A 187 -3.92 7.46 8.06
CA ASN A 187 -3.05 7.94 6.98
C ASN A 187 -3.89 8.44 5.80
N ASN A 188 -3.57 9.65 5.31
CA ASN A 188 -4.27 10.27 4.19
C ASN A 188 -3.94 9.64 2.82
N ASN A 189 -2.83 8.90 2.70
CA ASN A 189 -2.39 8.21 1.48
C ASN A 189 -1.99 6.76 1.82
N SER A 190 -2.95 5.98 2.33
CA SER A 190 -2.71 4.60 2.78
C SER A 190 -2.85 3.63 1.60
N SER A 191 -1.81 2.83 1.33
CA SER A 191 -1.87 1.77 0.31
C SER A 191 -2.88 0.70 0.68
N ARG A 192 -3.83 0.41 -0.23
CA ARG A 192 -4.88 -0.61 -0.05
C ARG A 192 -4.65 -1.86 -0.90
N PHE A 193 -3.40 -2.11 -1.23
CA PHE A 193 -2.88 -3.29 -1.91
C PHE A 193 -1.45 -3.56 -1.43
N GLY A 194 -1.00 -4.81 -1.49
CA GLY A 194 0.40 -5.18 -1.27
C GLY A 194 1.20 -5.06 -2.55
N LYS A 195 2.43 -4.56 -2.46
CA LYS A 195 3.31 -4.35 -3.61
C LYS A 195 4.61 -5.14 -3.44
N PHE A 196 4.87 -6.04 -4.38
CA PHE A 196 6.12 -6.77 -4.48
C PHE A 196 6.87 -6.31 -5.72
N VAL A 197 8.07 -5.77 -5.53
CA VAL A 197 8.93 -5.34 -6.63
C VAL A 197 10.04 -6.38 -6.80
N GLU A 198 10.03 -7.06 -7.93
CA GLU A 198 11.08 -8.00 -8.34
C GLU A 198 12.11 -7.24 -9.16
N ILE A 199 13.36 -7.24 -8.71
CA ILE A 199 14.50 -6.77 -9.50
C ILE A 199 15.22 -8.02 -10.01
N GLN A 200 15.31 -8.15 -11.32
CA GLN A 200 15.90 -9.30 -12.01
C GLN A 200 17.34 -9.01 -12.40
N PHE A 201 18.20 -10.02 -12.24
CA PHE A 201 19.63 -9.90 -12.51
C PHE A 201 20.09 -10.95 -13.53
N ASP A 202 21.06 -10.57 -14.36
CA ASP A 202 21.78 -11.48 -15.25
C ASP A 202 22.84 -12.30 -14.48
N ASP A 203 23.47 -13.26 -15.16
CA ASP A 203 24.50 -14.11 -14.55
C ASP A 203 25.76 -13.35 -14.09
N ASN A 204 25.94 -12.11 -14.53
CA ASN A 204 27.03 -11.21 -14.14
C ASN A 204 26.64 -10.28 -12.98
N GLY A 205 25.40 -10.37 -12.49
CA GLY A 205 24.85 -9.51 -11.44
C GLY A 205 24.39 -8.15 -11.93
N LYS A 206 24.26 -7.93 -13.24
CA LYS A 206 23.67 -6.70 -13.77
C LYS A 206 22.15 -6.77 -13.75
N ILE A 207 21.48 -5.64 -13.59
CA ILE A 207 20.02 -5.60 -13.72
C ILE A 207 19.64 -5.89 -15.17
N SER A 208 18.83 -6.93 -15.36
CA SER A 208 18.31 -7.33 -16.67
C SER A 208 16.85 -6.93 -16.87
N GLY A 209 16.09 -6.78 -15.79
CA GLY A 209 14.68 -6.37 -15.83
C GLY A 209 14.09 -6.13 -14.44
N ALA A 210 12.80 -5.76 -14.40
CA ALA A 210 12.03 -5.75 -13.17
C ALA A 210 10.53 -5.96 -13.40
N ALA A 211 9.86 -6.43 -12.35
CA ALA A 211 8.42 -6.62 -12.34
C ALA A 211 7.80 -6.09 -11.04
N ILE A 212 6.60 -5.55 -11.14
CA ILE A 212 5.74 -5.22 -10.01
C ILE A 212 4.62 -6.24 -9.97
N ARG A 213 4.51 -6.97 -8.85
CA ARG A 213 3.36 -7.82 -8.55
C ARG A 213 2.54 -7.17 -7.45
N THR A 214 1.24 -7.09 -7.67
CA THR A 214 0.31 -6.54 -6.70
C THR A 214 -0.56 -7.64 -6.11
N TYR A 215 -0.84 -7.54 -4.82
CA TYR A 215 -1.62 -8.53 -4.09
C TYR A 215 -2.73 -7.86 -3.28
N LEU A 216 -3.85 -8.58 -3.11
CA LEU A 216 -4.91 -8.24 -2.16
C LEU A 216 -5.41 -6.78 -2.25
N LEU A 217 -5.72 -6.29 -3.46
CA LEU A 217 -6.43 -5.01 -3.60
C LEU A 217 -7.74 -5.06 -2.80
N GLU A 218 -7.97 -4.05 -1.96
CA GLU A 218 -9.19 -3.94 -1.15
C GLU A 218 -10.41 -3.58 -2.02
N ARG A 219 -10.92 -4.58 -2.74
CA ARG A 219 -12.05 -4.41 -3.68
C ARG A 219 -13.29 -3.86 -3.01
N SER A 220 -13.55 -4.21 -1.74
CA SER A 220 -14.74 -3.74 -1.01
C SER A 220 -14.82 -2.21 -0.93
N ARG A 221 -13.69 -1.51 -0.88
CA ARG A 221 -13.62 -0.05 -0.75
C ARG A 221 -14.30 0.70 -1.90
N VAL A 222 -14.31 0.10 -3.09
CA VAL A 222 -14.95 0.70 -4.28
C VAL A 222 -16.43 1.00 -4.03
N CYS A 223 -17.13 0.13 -3.31
CA CYS A 223 -18.58 0.24 -3.11
C CYS A 223 -18.98 0.62 -1.68
N GLN A 224 -18.08 0.41 -0.71
CA GLN A 224 -18.36 0.59 0.71
C GLN A 224 -17.22 1.32 1.39
N ILE A 225 -17.54 2.44 2.05
CA ILE A 225 -16.57 3.27 2.77
C ILE A 225 -17.06 3.45 4.21
N SER A 226 -16.13 3.48 5.16
CA SER A 226 -16.43 3.80 6.56
C SER A 226 -16.10 5.27 6.83
N ASP A 227 -16.92 5.98 7.59
CA ASP A 227 -16.59 7.34 8.03
C ASP A 227 -15.51 7.28 9.14
N PRO A 228 -14.46 8.13 9.13
CA PRO A 228 -14.16 9.26 8.22
C PRO A 228 -13.12 8.95 7.11
N GLU A 229 -13.26 7.86 6.38
CA GLU A 229 -12.35 7.44 5.28
C GLU A 229 -12.82 7.92 3.89
N ARG A 230 -11.93 7.86 2.89
CA ARG A 230 -12.28 8.09 1.47
C ARG A 230 -12.26 6.78 0.67
N ASN A 231 -12.86 6.84 -0.52
CA ASN A 231 -12.58 5.89 -1.60
C ASN A 231 -11.15 6.11 -2.16
N TYR A 232 -10.78 5.34 -3.18
CA TYR A 232 -9.54 5.54 -3.92
C TYR A 232 -9.43 6.96 -4.50
N HIS A 233 -8.22 7.53 -4.50
CA HIS A 233 -7.98 8.90 -4.92
C HIS A 233 -8.48 9.18 -6.35
N CYS A 234 -8.36 8.22 -7.27
CA CYS A 234 -8.74 8.36 -8.68
C CYS A 234 -10.18 8.84 -8.88
N PHE A 235 -11.11 8.46 -8.00
CA PHE A 235 -12.50 8.88 -8.12
C PHE A 235 -12.68 10.37 -7.84
N TYR A 236 -12.00 10.89 -6.82
CA TYR A 236 -12.09 12.30 -6.44
C TYR A 236 -11.31 13.19 -7.41
N MET A 237 -10.14 12.73 -7.85
CA MET A 237 -9.37 13.37 -8.93
C MET A 237 -10.22 13.53 -10.19
N LEU A 238 -10.99 12.50 -10.55
CA LEU A 238 -11.84 12.54 -11.74
C LEU A 238 -13.03 13.50 -11.56
N CYS A 239 -13.62 13.62 -10.36
CA CYS A 239 -14.63 14.64 -10.06
C CYS A 239 -14.05 16.07 -10.04
N ALA A 240 -12.76 16.23 -9.76
CA ALA A 240 -12.03 17.50 -9.74
C ALA A 240 -11.28 17.79 -11.07
N ALA A 241 -11.50 16.97 -12.10
CA ALA A 241 -10.87 17.12 -13.41
C ALA A 241 -11.33 18.40 -14.12
N PRO A 242 -10.61 18.84 -15.19
CA PRO A 242 -11.04 19.98 -16.00
C PRO A 242 -12.48 19.83 -16.51
N SER A 243 -13.19 20.95 -16.65
CA SER A 243 -14.61 20.93 -17.01
C SER A 243 -14.92 20.21 -18.33
N GLU A 244 -13.96 20.13 -19.24
CA GLU A 244 -14.07 19.38 -20.49
C GLU A 244 -14.19 17.86 -20.22
N ASP A 245 -13.32 17.32 -19.37
CA ASP A 245 -13.34 15.91 -18.98
C ASP A 245 -14.59 15.59 -18.14
N CYS A 246 -14.95 16.44 -17.19
CA CYS A 246 -16.18 16.26 -16.40
C CYS A 246 -17.43 16.22 -17.29
N LYS A 247 -17.53 17.11 -18.29
CA LYS A 247 -18.65 17.10 -19.25
C LYS A 247 -18.62 15.86 -20.14
N LYS A 248 -17.44 15.47 -20.64
CA LYS A 248 -17.24 14.27 -21.47
C LYS A 248 -17.74 13.01 -20.78
N TYR A 249 -17.48 12.89 -19.48
CA TYR A 249 -17.87 11.73 -18.68
C TYR A 249 -19.20 11.93 -17.93
N LYS A 250 -19.92 13.03 -18.16
CA LYS A 250 -21.20 13.39 -17.50
C LYS A 250 -21.13 13.40 -15.96
N LEU A 251 -19.99 13.81 -15.42
CA LEU A 251 -19.71 13.82 -14.00
C LEU A 251 -20.24 15.07 -13.31
N GLY A 252 -20.73 14.89 -12.08
CA GLY A 252 -21.07 15.96 -11.15
C GLY A 252 -20.06 16.07 -9.99
N GLU A 253 -20.45 16.80 -8.94
CA GLU A 253 -19.64 16.89 -7.72
C GLU A 253 -19.51 15.53 -7.02
N ALA A 254 -18.39 15.27 -6.35
CA ALA A 254 -18.14 14.00 -5.66
C ALA A 254 -19.27 13.60 -4.69
N LYS A 255 -19.88 14.57 -4.00
CA LYS A 255 -21.01 14.35 -3.07
C LYS A 255 -22.27 13.75 -3.72
N THR A 256 -22.39 13.85 -5.04
CA THR A 256 -23.56 13.35 -5.80
C THR A 256 -23.47 11.86 -6.10
N PHE A 257 -22.30 11.24 -5.91
CA PHE A 257 -22.08 9.82 -6.17
C PHE A 257 -22.15 8.99 -4.89
N HIS A 258 -22.99 7.96 -4.90
CA HIS A 258 -23.22 7.04 -3.77
C HIS A 258 -21.93 6.36 -3.29
N TYR A 259 -21.01 6.05 -4.20
CA TYR A 259 -19.72 5.46 -3.84
C TYR A 259 -18.72 6.47 -3.24
N LEU A 260 -19.03 7.76 -3.18
CA LEU A 260 -18.15 8.79 -2.63
C LEU A 260 -18.76 9.55 -1.44
N ASN A 261 -20.08 9.47 -1.24
CA ASN A 261 -20.80 10.25 -0.22
C ASN A 261 -21.20 9.45 1.04
N GLN A 262 -20.70 8.22 1.19
CA GLN A 262 -20.91 7.39 2.39
C GLN A 262 -20.11 7.88 3.62
N SER A 263 -19.08 8.70 3.40
CA SER A 263 -18.34 9.40 4.45
C SER A 263 -18.49 10.91 4.28
N ASN A 264 -18.40 11.64 5.38
CA ASN A 264 -18.34 13.10 5.39
C ASN A 264 -16.99 13.64 4.92
N CYS A 265 -15.97 12.78 4.73
CA CYS A 265 -14.67 13.19 4.22
C CYS A 265 -14.64 13.11 2.69
N ILE A 266 -14.79 14.27 2.05
CA ILE A 266 -14.65 14.41 0.60
C ILE A 266 -13.33 15.13 0.27
N GLU A 267 -13.07 16.24 0.95
CA GLU A 267 -11.83 17.02 0.80
C GLU A 267 -10.77 16.57 1.82
N LEU A 268 -9.50 16.76 1.45
CA LEU A 268 -8.34 16.47 2.29
C LEU A 268 -7.50 17.73 2.46
N ASP A 269 -7.16 18.06 3.69
CA ASP A 269 -6.33 19.22 3.99
C ASP A 269 -4.95 19.07 3.34
N GLY A 270 -4.59 20.03 2.49
CA GLY A 270 -3.30 20.07 1.80
C GLY A 270 -3.18 19.19 0.55
N LEU A 271 -4.26 18.55 0.11
CA LEU A 271 -4.29 17.81 -1.16
C LEU A 271 -5.21 18.53 -2.17
N ASP A 272 -4.69 18.78 -3.36
CA ASP A 272 -5.47 19.33 -4.48
C ASP A 272 -5.75 18.21 -5.48
N ASP A 273 -6.96 17.63 -5.41
CA ASP A 273 -7.38 16.52 -6.28
C ASP A 273 -7.31 16.90 -7.79
N SER A 274 -7.44 18.19 -8.16
CA SER A 274 -7.33 18.64 -9.55
C SER A 274 -5.87 18.65 -10.04
N LYS A 275 -4.96 19.06 -9.17
CA LYS A 275 -3.52 18.99 -9.44
C LYS A 275 -3.06 17.53 -9.52
N GLU A 276 -3.48 16.69 -8.57
CA GLU A 276 -3.16 15.26 -8.55
C GLU A 276 -3.67 14.55 -9.81
N TYR A 277 -4.84 14.93 -10.33
CA TYR A 277 -5.34 14.44 -11.62
C TYR A 277 -4.35 14.73 -12.75
N THR A 278 -3.87 15.97 -12.84
CA THR A 278 -2.92 16.41 -13.88
C THR A 278 -1.57 15.71 -13.75
N ASP A 279 -1.06 15.59 -12.53
CA ASP A 279 0.20 14.93 -12.24
C ASP A 279 0.11 13.41 -12.51
N THR A 280 -1.04 12.78 -12.22
CA THR A 280 -1.32 11.39 -12.56
C THR A 280 -1.34 11.17 -14.08
N ARG A 281 -2.01 12.02 -14.87
CA ARG A 281 -1.99 11.94 -16.35
C ARG A 281 -0.58 12.10 -16.92
N ARG A 282 0.22 12.98 -16.33
CA ARG A 282 1.64 13.12 -16.69
C ARG A 282 2.41 11.84 -16.38
N ALA A 283 2.23 11.26 -15.20
CA ALA A 283 2.88 10.00 -14.81
C ALA A 283 2.48 8.84 -15.74
N MET A 284 1.20 8.72 -16.09
CA MET A 284 0.70 7.74 -17.08
C MET A 284 1.41 7.90 -18.43
N SER A 285 1.59 9.14 -18.89
CA SER A 285 2.30 9.43 -20.15
C SER A 285 3.77 9.01 -20.09
N ILE A 286 4.44 9.22 -18.96
CA ILE A 286 5.84 8.84 -18.73
C ILE A 286 6.02 7.31 -18.74
N VAL A 287 5.05 6.59 -18.17
CA VAL A 287 4.95 5.12 -18.16
C VAL A 287 4.57 4.56 -19.54
N GLY A 288 4.25 5.39 -20.53
CA GLY A 288 3.91 4.95 -21.88
C GLY A 288 2.45 4.55 -22.07
N ILE A 289 1.55 5.01 -21.20
CA ILE A 289 0.09 4.90 -21.40
C ILE A 289 -0.35 6.05 -22.31
N SER A 290 -0.85 5.71 -23.50
CA SER A 290 -1.28 6.68 -24.52
C SER A 290 -2.50 7.51 -24.07
N SER A 291 -2.74 8.66 -24.70
CA SER A 291 -3.91 9.51 -24.38
C SER A 291 -5.24 8.76 -24.53
N ASP A 292 -5.36 7.90 -25.54
CA ASP A 292 -6.58 7.11 -25.77
C ASP A 292 -6.78 6.06 -24.66
N GLU A 293 -5.70 5.44 -24.20
CA GLU A 293 -5.72 4.53 -23.07
C GLU A 293 -6.05 5.26 -21.76
N GLN A 294 -5.47 6.44 -21.52
CA GLN A 294 -5.81 7.29 -20.37
C GLN A 294 -7.30 7.62 -20.36
N ASP A 295 -7.83 8.04 -21.51
CA ASP A 295 -9.24 8.37 -21.64
C ASP A 295 -10.13 7.14 -21.43
N ALA A 296 -9.70 5.95 -21.83
CA ALA A 296 -10.40 4.70 -21.57
C ALA A 296 -10.38 4.30 -20.08
N ILE A 297 -9.25 4.49 -19.40
CA ILE A 297 -9.12 4.26 -17.95
C ILE A 297 -10.11 5.14 -17.18
N PHE A 298 -10.08 6.45 -17.43
CA PHE A 298 -10.99 7.38 -16.76
C PHE A 298 -12.46 7.17 -17.14
N ARG A 299 -12.73 6.72 -18.38
CA ARG A 299 -14.07 6.30 -18.79
C ARG A 299 -14.60 5.14 -17.95
N VAL A 300 -13.77 4.13 -17.68
CA VAL A 300 -14.13 2.99 -16.82
C VAL A 300 -14.37 3.47 -15.37
N VAL A 301 -13.53 4.34 -14.84
CA VAL A 301 -13.68 4.91 -13.49
C VAL A 301 -15.00 5.71 -13.39
N ALA A 302 -15.30 6.55 -14.38
CA ALA A 302 -16.56 7.28 -14.45
C ALA A 302 -17.78 6.34 -14.52
N ALA A 303 -17.69 5.28 -15.34
CA ALA A 303 -18.77 4.29 -15.46
C ALA A 303 -19.08 3.61 -14.13
N ILE A 304 -18.06 3.30 -13.32
CA ILE A 304 -18.23 2.75 -11.97
C ILE A 304 -18.97 3.75 -11.05
N LEU A 305 -18.65 5.05 -11.12
CA LEU A 305 -19.35 6.07 -10.35
C LEU A 305 -20.83 6.18 -10.74
N HIS A 306 -21.13 6.21 -12.04
CA HIS A 306 -22.52 6.20 -12.51
C HIS A 306 -23.24 4.93 -12.09
N LEU A 307 -22.59 3.77 -12.21
CA LEU A 307 -23.18 2.50 -11.80
C LEU A 307 -23.57 2.51 -10.32
N GLY A 308 -22.75 3.09 -9.44
CA GLY A 308 -23.07 3.22 -8.01
C GLY A 308 -24.34 4.02 -7.68
N ASN A 309 -24.77 4.91 -8.58
CA ASN A 309 -25.99 5.70 -8.43
C ASN A 309 -27.25 5.03 -8.98
N VAL A 310 -27.14 3.83 -9.56
CA VAL A 310 -28.33 3.08 -10.00
C VAL A 310 -29.01 2.48 -8.77
N GLU A 311 -30.18 3.01 -8.42
CA GLU A 311 -31.06 2.45 -7.38
C GLU A 311 -32.10 1.53 -8.03
N PHE A 312 -32.46 0.44 -7.33
CA PHE A 312 -33.44 -0.53 -7.81
C PHE A 312 -34.71 -0.48 -6.96
N ALA A 313 -35.86 -0.65 -7.60
CA ALA A 313 -37.17 -0.82 -6.98
C ALA A 313 -37.80 -2.15 -7.43
N GLU A 314 -38.86 -2.58 -6.74
CA GLU A 314 -39.63 -3.77 -7.13
C GLU A 314 -40.24 -3.56 -8.52
N GLY A 315 -40.09 -4.58 -9.37
CA GLY A 315 -40.64 -4.57 -10.72
C GLY A 315 -42.08 -5.06 -10.79
N SER A 316 -42.59 -5.17 -12.02
CA SER A 316 -43.98 -5.61 -12.28
C SER A 316 -44.22 -7.11 -12.06
N GLU A 317 -43.15 -7.92 -12.11
CA GLU A 317 -43.22 -9.37 -11.88
C GLU A 317 -42.76 -9.72 -10.45
N ALA A 318 -43.21 -10.86 -9.93
CA ALA A 318 -42.77 -11.35 -8.61
C ALA A 318 -41.25 -11.52 -8.57
N ASP A 319 -40.62 -11.07 -7.49
CA ASP A 319 -39.16 -11.08 -7.27
C ASP A 319 -38.33 -10.36 -8.36
N SER A 320 -38.96 -9.51 -9.18
CA SER A 320 -38.26 -8.71 -10.18
C SER A 320 -37.82 -7.35 -9.66
N SER A 321 -36.78 -6.80 -10.28
CA SER A 321 -36.28 -5.45 -10.00
C SER A 321 -36.16 -4.64 -11.28
N MET A 322 -36.35 -3.34 -11.14
CA MET A 322 -36.15 -2.36 -12.20
C MET A 322 -35.48 -1.10 -11.64
N PRO A 323 -34.83 -0.28 -12.47
CA PRO A 323 -34.34 1.03 -12.05
C PRO A 323 -35.46 1.85 -11.39
N LYS A 324 -35.17 2.42 -10.22
CA LYS A 324 -36.18 3.03 -9.34
C LYS A 324 -36.86 4.27 -9.94
N ASP A 325 -36.11 5.09 -10.64
CA ASP A 325 -36.55 6.38 -11.16
C ASP A 325 -35.78 6.79 -12.43
N GLU A 326 -36.21 7.90 -13.06
CA GLU A 326 -35.54 8.43 -14.25
C GLU A 326 -34.07 8.78 -14.00
N LYS A 327 -33.69 9.13 -12.76
CA LYS A 327 -32.29 9.38 -12.40
C LYS A 327 -31.47 8.10 -12.45
N SER A 328 -31.99 7.02 -11.89
CA SER A 328 -31.36 5.69 -11.94
C SER A 328 -31.23 5.21 -13.39
N GLN A 329 -32.25 5.45 -14.23
CA GLN A 329 -32.17 5.15 -15.66
C GLN A 329 -31.12 5.99 -16.39
N PHE A 330 -31.01 7.28 -16.08
CA PHE A 330 -29.97 8.15 -16.63
C PHE A 330 -28.57 7.65 -16.28
N HIS A 331 -28.35 7.27 -15.03
CA HIS A 331 -27.08 6.72 -14.57
C HIS A 331 -26.77 5.37 -15.22
N LEU A 332 -27.77 4.49 -15.37
CA LEU A 332 -27.62 3.20 -16.06
C LEU A 332 -27.26 3.39 -17.54
N ARG A 333 -27.98 4.23 -18.27
CA ARG A 333 -27.67 4.57 -19.67
C ARG A 333 -26.28 5.15 -19.81
N THR A 334 -25.93 6.09 -18.93
CA THR A 334 -24.60 6.71 -18.94
C THR A 334 -23.50 5.67 -18.66
N ALA A 335 -23.69 4.76 -17.70
CA ALA A 335 -22.75 3.68 -17.45
C ALA A 335 -22.60 2.76 -18.66
N ALA A 336 -23.70 2.41 -19.34
CA ALA A 336 -23.68 1.59 -20.55
C ALA A 336 -22.94 2.28 -21.71
N GLU A 337 -23.19 3.58 -21.93
CA GLU A 337 -22.48 4.40 -22.93
C GLU A 337 -20.96 4.43 -22.64
N LEU A 338 -20.56 4.64 -21.39
CA LEU A 338 -19.15 4.71 -20.99
C LEU A 338 -18.46 3.34 -21.09
N PHE A 339 -19.15 2.25 -20.72
CA PHE A 339 -18.66 0.89 -20.93
C PHE A 339 -18.70 0.45 -22.39
N MET A 340 -19.37 1.22 -23.27
CA MET A 340 -19.60 0.87 -24.67
C MET A 340 -20.34 -0.47 -24.82
N CYS A 341 -21.35 -0.68 -23.98
CA CYS A 341 -22.21 -1.87 -24.02
C CYS A 341 -23.69 -1.49 -24.22
N ASP A 342 -24.53 -2.49 -24.48
CA ASP A 342 -25.96 -2.30 -24.65
C ASP A 342 -26.65 -1.99 -23.31
N GLU A 343 -27.49 -0.94 -23.28
CA GLU A 343 -28.21 -0.48 -22.08
C GLU A 343 -29.09 -1.59 -21.51
N LYS A 344 -29.86 -2.29 -22.37
CA LYS A 344 -30.76 -3.37 -21.95
C LYS A 344 -29.97 -4.58 -21.49
N GLY A 345 -28.91 -4.94 -22.20
CA GLY A 345 -28.01 -6.03 -21.81
C GLY A 345 -27.37 -5.79 -20.44
N LEU A 346 -26.97 -4.55 -20.14
CA LEU A 346 -26.45 -4.18 -18.82
C LEU A 346 -27.55 -4.29 -17.75
N GLU A 347 -28.74 -3.74 -18.00
CA GLU A 347 -29.89 -3.84 -17.10
C GLU A 347 -30.24 -5.29 -16.76
N GLU A 348 -30.38 -6.13 -17.80
CA GLU A 348 -30.69 -7.55 -17.64
C GLU A 348 -29.60 -8.29 -16.85
N SER A 349 -28.32 -7.97 -17.07
CA SER A 349 -27.23 -8.58 -16.32
C SER A 349 -27.24 -8.22 -14.82
N LEU A 350 -27.80 -7.07 -14.47
CA LEU A 350 -27.92 -6.60 -13.09
C LEU A 350 -29.17 -7.16 -12.40
N CYS A 351 -30.30 -7.23 -13.11
CA CYS A 351 -31.59 -7.64 -12.58
C CYS A 351 -31.92 -9.13 -12.76
N LYS A 352 -31.17 -9.87 -13.58
CA LYS A 352 -31.40 -11.29 -13.86
C LYS A 352 -30.13 -12.10 -13.63
N ARG A 353 -30.29 -13.34 -13.18
CA ARG A 353 -29.20 -14.32 -13.03
C ARG A 353 -29.46 -15.51 -13.93
N VAL A 354 -28.55 -15.76 -14.85
CA VAL A 354 -28.57 -16.95 -15.71
C VAL A 354 -27.81 -18.08 -15.00
N MET A 355 -28.47 -19.21 -14.80
CA MET A 355 -27.90 -20.42 -14.20
C MET A 355 -27.94 -21.55 -15.23
N ALA A 356 -26.77 -22.11 -15.56
CA ALA A 356 -26.68 -23.27 -16.44
C ALA A 356 -26.81 -24.55 -15.60
N THR A 357 -27.82 -25.37 -15.87
CA THR A 357 -28.02 -26.68 -15.22
C THR A 357 -28.28 -27.74 -16.28
N ARG A 358 -27.44 -28.78 -16.32
CA ARG A 358 -27.63 -29.98 -17.18
C ARG A 358 -27.99 -29.68 -18.66
N GLY A 359 -27.40 -28.65 -19.25
CA GLY A 359 -27.59 -28.28 -20.67
C GLY A 359 -28.70 -27.25 -20.93
N GLU A 360 -29.47 -26.86 -19.92
CA GLU A 360 -30.48 -25.80 -20.02
C GLU A 360 -30.05 -24.53 -19.25
N SER A 361 -30.34 -23.36 -19.81
CA SER A 361 -30.12 -22.06 -19.17
C SER A 361 -31.41 -21.56 -18.53
N ILE A 362 -31.46 -21.53 -17.20
CA ILE A 362 -32.59 -20.98 -16.45
C ILE A 362 -32.24 -19.54 -16.08
N THR A 363 -33.10 -18.59 -16.46
CA THR A 363 -32.96 -17.18 -16.08
C THR A 363 -33.89 -16.89 -14.91
N LYS A 364 -33.33 -16.43 -13.78
CA LYS A 364 -34.07 -16.06 -12.57
C LYS A 364 -34.02 -14.54 -12.38
N ASN A 365 -35.17 -13.93 -12.12
CA ASN A 365 -35.25 -12.52 -11.72
C ASN A 365 -34.62 -12.32 -10.32
N LEU A 366 -33.99 -11.18 -10.11
CA LEU A 366 -33.40 -10.78 -8.84
C LEU A 366 -34.24 -9.69 -8.19
N ASP A 367 -34.45 -9.81 -6.88
CA ASP A 367 -35.05 -8.77 -6.06
C ASP A 367 -34.15 -7.50 -6.04
N PRO A 368 -34.68 -6.33 -5.63
CA PRO A 368 -33.92 -5.08 -5.65
C PRO A 368 -32.62 -5.11 -4.84
N ARG A 369 -32.59 -5.86 -3.74
CA ARG A 369 -31.40 -6.01 -2.90
C ARG A 369 -30.35 -6.88 -3.59
N ALA A 370 -30.76 -7.97 -4.20
CA ALA A 370 -29.89 -8.85 -4.97
C ALA A 370 -29.34 -8.15 -6.23
N ALA A 371 -30.14 -7.30 -6.90
CA ALA A 371 -29.69 -6.47 -8.01
C ALA A 371 -28.63 -5.43 -7.57
N ALA A 372 -28.84 -4.77 -6.42
CA ALA A 372 -27.83 -3.87 -5.84
C ALA A 372 -26.52 -4.59 -5.48
N LEU A 373 -26.59 -5.82 -4.96
CA LEU A 373 -25.41 -6.65 -4.71
C LEU A 373 -24.71 -7.08 -6.01
N SER A 374 -25.48 -7.35 -7.08
CA SER A 374 -24.96 -7.66 -8.42
C SER A 374 -24.20 -6.47 -9.01
N ARG A 375 -24.79 -5.27 -8.93
CA ARG A 375 -24.18 -3.98 -9.29
C ARG A 375 -22.85 -3.77 -8.55
N ASP A 376 -22.84 -3.93 -7.23
CA ASP A 376 -21.62 -3.77 -6.43
C ASP A 376 -20.58 -4.87 -6.74
N ALA A 377 -21.01 -6.09 -7.08
CA ALA A 377 -20.10 -7.13 -7.55
C ALA A 377 -19.45 -6.76 -8.88
N LEU A 378 -20.22 -6.25 -9.84
CA LEU A 378 -19.72 -5.78 -11.14
C LEU A 378 -18.71 -4.64 -10.95
N SER A 379 -19.05 -3.60 -10.19
CA SER A 379 -18.16 -2.47 -9.87
C SER A 379 -16.80 -2.94 -9.32
N ARG A 380 -16.81 -3.88 -8.36
CA ARG A 380 -15.60 -4.44 -7.76
C ARG A 380 -14.75 -5.23 -8.76
N ILE A 381 -15.39 -6.03 -9.62
CA ILE A 381 -14.70 -6.84 -10.62
C ILE A 381 -14.06 -5.95 -11.68
N VAL A 382 -14.81 -4.97 -12.20
CA VAL A 382 -14.33 -4.03 -13.21
C VAL A 382 -13.15 -3.23 -12.67
N TYR A 383 -13.25 -2.68 -11.45
CA TYR A 383 -12.14 -1.95 -10.84
C TYR A 383 -10.89 -2.82 -10.64
N SER A 384 -11.06 -4.07 -10.16
CA SER A 384 -9.93 -4.99 -10.00
C SER A 384 -9.27 -5.31 -11.34
N ARG A 385 -10.05 -5.54 -12.40
CA ARG A 385 -9.51 -5.82 -13.74
C ARG A 385 -8.80 -4.61 -14.32
N LEU A 386 -9.31 -3.40 -14.08
CA LEU A 386 -8.66 -2.15 -14.45
C LEU A 386 -7.29 -2.01 -13.75
N PHE A 387 -7.25 -2.29 -12.44
CA PHE A 387 -6.02 -2.24 -11.67
C PHE A 387 -4.99 -3.29 -12.14
N ASP A 388 -5.42 -4.53 -12.37
CA ASP A 388 -4.55 -5.58 -12.93
C ASP A 388 -3.99 -5.18 -14.31
N TRP A 389 -4.83 -4.55 -15.15
CA TRP A 389 -4.40 -4.05 -16.46
C TRP A 389 -3.37 -2.91 -16.34
N LEU A 390 -3.57 -1.97 -15.41
CA LEU A 390 -2.62 -0.89 -15.12
C LEU A 390 -1.25 -1.47 -14.72
N VAL A 391 -1.24 -2.44 -13.81
CA VAL A 391 -0.02 -3.11 -13.35
C VAL A 391 0.68 -3.83 -14.51
N ASN A 392 -0.07 -4.52 -15.37
CA ASN A 392 0.49 -5.18 -16.56
C ASN A 392 1.08 -4.18 -17.56
N LYS A 393 0.45 -3.02 -17.75
CA LYS A 393 0.99 -1.94 -18.60
C LYS A 393 2.26 -1.33 -18.04
N ILE A 394 2.29 -1.06 -16.73
CA ILE A 394 3.50 -0.62 -16.03
C ILE A 394 4.63 -1.64 -16.20
N ASN A 395 4.35 -2.93 -16.00
CA ASN A 395 5.31 -4.00 -16.18
C ASN A 395 5.85 -4.10 -17.61
N SER A 396 4.98 -3.87 -18.61
CA SER A 396 5.39 -3.85 -20.02
C SER A 396 6.32 -2.67 -20.32
N SER A 397 6.14 -1.53 -19.64
CA SER A 397 7.02 -0.37 -19.78
C SER A 397 8.35 -0.53 -19.03
N ILE A 398 8.37 -1.22 -17.89
CA ILE A 398 9.61 -1.47 -17.12
C ILE A 398 10.50 -2.46 -17.87
N GLY A 399 9.90 -3.50 -18.47
CA GLY A 399 10.63 -4.56 -19.15
C GLY A 399 11.04 -5.66 -18.17
N GLN A 400 10.45 -6.84 -18.37
CA GLN A 400 10.82 -8.06 -17.66
C GLN A 400 11.82 -8.85 -18.50
N ASP A 401 12.81 -9.43 -17.83
CA ASP A 401 13.68 -10.46 -18.39
C ASP A 401 13.07 -11.84 -18.08
N PRO A 402 12.50 -12.55 -19.07
CA PRO A 402 11.90 -13.87 -18.85
C PRO A 402 12.95 -14.95 -18.56
N ASP A 403 14.21 -14.74 -18.95
CA ASP A 403 15.29 -15.71 -18.84
C ASP A 403 16.08 -15.57 -17.53
N SER A 404 15.82 -14.51 -16.76
CA SER A 404 16.45 -14.28 -15.47
C SER A 404 16.09 -15.37 -14.45
N LYS A 405 17.13 -16.01 -13.89
CA LYS A 405 16.99 -17.09 -12.89
C LYS A 405 17.17 -16.60 -11.45
N ILE A 406 17.71 -15.40 -11.27
CA ILE A 406 18.02 -14.83 -9.96
C ILE A 406 17.39 -13.45 -9.84
N LEU A 407 16.70 -13.23 -8.72
CA LEU A 407 16.01 -11.97 -8.43
C LEU A 407 16.17 -11.57 -6.98
N ILE A 408 15.98 -10.28 -6.72
CA ILE A 408 15.78 -9.75 -5.38
C ILE A 408 14.39 -9.14 -5.34
N GLY A 409 13.52 -9.74 -4.53
CA GLY A 409 12.19 -9.23 -4.26
C GLY A 409 12.21 -8.24 -3.11
N VAL A 410 11.60 -7.07 -3.29
CA VAL A 410 11.35 -6.12 -2.19
C VAL A 410 9.84 -6.08 -1.96
N LEU A 411 9.42 -6.55 -0.79
CA LEU A 411 8.01 -6.63 -0.43
C LEU A 411 7.63 -5.46 0.48
N ASP A 412 6.83 -4.54 -0.05
CA ASP A 412 6.14 -3.48 0.70
C ASP A 412 4.73 -3.97 1.01
N ILE A 413 4.57 -4.56 2.20
CA ILE A 413 3.26 -5.02 2.68
C ILE A 413 2.46 -3.85 3.25
N TYR A 414 1.13 -3.97 3.19
CA TYR A 414 0.25 -3.04 3.89
C TYR A 414 0.58 -3.04 5.40
N GLY A 415 0.49 -1.87 6.04
CA GLY A 415 0.76 -1.77 7.46
C GLY A 415 -0.41 -2.26 8.30
N PHE A 416 -0.12 -2.87 9.46
CA PHE A 416 -1.17 -3.21 10.44
C PHE A 416 -2.04 -1.99 10.75
N GLU A 417 -3.35 -2.16 10.64
CA GLU A 417 -4.34 -1.18 11.06
C GLU A 417 -5.28 -1.90 12.02
N SER A 418 -5.32 -1.54 13.30
CA SER A 418 -6.32 -2.10 14.23
C SER A 418 -7.51 -1.14 14.32
N PHE A 419 -8.72 -1.61 13.99
CA PHE A 419 -9.96 -0.84 14.04
C PHE A 419 -10.87 -1.30 15.19
N LYS A 420 -11.70 -0.37 15.73
CA LYS A 420 -12.68 -0.68 16.80
C LYS A 420 -13.76 -1.68 16.38
N THR A 421 -13.94 -1.95 15.10
CA THR A 421 -14.77 -3.05 14.62
C THR A 421 -14.20 -3.60 13.32
N ASN A 422 -13.54 -4.77 13.39
CA ASN A 422 -13.03 -5.49 12.22
C ASN A 422 -14.20 -6.14 11.47
N ARG A 423 -15.01 -5.36 10.73
CA ARG A 423 -16.26 -5.82 10.09
C ARG A 423 -16.10 -6.43 8.70
N LEU A 424 -14.90 -6.45 8.11
CA LEU A 424 -14.68 -6.88 6.72
C LEU A 424 -13.76 -8.11 6.65
N PHE A 425 -14.19 -9.15 5.90
CA PHE A 425 -13.42 -10.36 5.61
C PHE A 425 -12.03 -10.08 5.00
N ASN A 426 -11.89 -8.96 4.30
CA ASN A 426 -10.60 -8.51 3.77
C ASN A 426 -9.62 -8.19 4.92
N HIS A 427 -10.07 -7.55 5.99
CA HIS A 427 -9.25 -7.26 7.17
C HIS A 427 -8.71 -8.52 7.84
N PHE A 428 -9.53 -9.58 7.90
CA PHE A 428 -9.11 -10.87 8.42
C PHE A 428 -8.07 -11.55 7.51
N ASN A 429 -8.27 -11.58 6.19
CA ASN A 429 -7.27 -12.13 5.26
C ASN A 429 -5.96 -11.34 5.26
N PHE A 430 -6.05 -10.03 5.52
CA PHE A 430 -4.92 -9.14 5.70
C PHE A 430 -4.13 -9.49 6.97
N GLU A 431 -4.79 -9.52 8.13
CA GLU A 431 -4.17 -9.92 9.39
C GLU A 431 -3.60 -11.35 9.31
N PHE A 432 -4.31 -12.27 8.63
CA PHE A 432 -3.89 -13.64 8.42
C PHE A 432 -2.67 -13.76 7.49
N SER A 433 -2.63 -13.00 6.39
CA SER A 433 -1.46 -12.96 5.50
C SER A 433 -0.25 -12.39 6.24
N ASN A 434 -0.44 -11.36 7.05
CA ASN A 434 0.62 -10.83 7.88
C ASN A 434 1.07 -11.85 8.93
N GLN A 435 0.16 -12.54 9.63
CA GLN A 435 0.51 -13.61 10.56
C GLN A 435 1.35 -14.71 9.90
N HIS A 436 1.03 -15.09 8.66
CA HIS A 436 1.84 -16.04 7.89
C HIS A 436 3.21 -15.52 7.44
N ILE A 437 3.38 -14.20 7.33
CA ILE A 437 4.67 -13.60 7.02
C ILE A 437 5.56 -13.50 8.27
N PHE A 438 4.94 -13.32 9.45
CA PHE A 438 5.64 -13.30 10.73
C PHE A 438 5.98 -14.69 11.27
N HIS A 439 5.21 -15.72 10.90
CA HIS A 439 5.41 -17.10 11.29
C HIS A 439 6.28 -17.86 10.29
#